data_AF-A0A8S3EWF0-F1
#
_entry.id   AF-A0A8S3EWF0-F1
#
_cell.length_a   1.000
_cell.length_b   1.000
_cell.length_c   1.000
_cell.angle_alpha   90.00
_cell.angle_beta   90.00
_cell.angle_gamma   90.00
#
_symmetry.space_group_name_H-M   'P 1'
#
loop_
_entity.id
_entity.type
_entity.pdbx_description
1 polymer ?
#
loop_
_entity_poly.entity_id
_entity_poly.type
_entity_poly.pdbx_seq_one_letter_code
_entity_poly.pdbx_strand_id
1 'polypeptide(L)' 'MAKQIARSNIKISQEKSKQRYDANRMNETYIIGDFVYVKRLGLNYKLASKYNGPYQIIQ' A
#
# COMPACT_ATOMS: atom_id res chain seq x y z
N MET A 1 33.14 -13.44 2.12
CA MET A 1 32.99 -12.03 2.54
C MET A 1 31.86 -11.30 1.80
N ALA A 2 31.89 -11.21 0.46
CA ALA A 2 30.88 -10.47 -0.33
C ALA A 2 29.42 -10.92 -0.10
N LYS A 3 29.15 -12.23 0.00
CA LYS A 3 27.80 -12.78 0.24
C LYS A 3 27.21 -12.34 1.59
N GLN A 4 28.05 -12.14 2.60
CA GLN A 4 27.61 -11.74 3.94
C GLN A 4 27.25 -10.25 3.98
N ILE A 5 28.04 -9.42 3.28
CA ILE A 5 27.76 -7.98 3.06
C ILE A 5 26.47 -7.80 2.24
N ALA A 6 26.26 -8.60 1.20
CA ALA A 6 25.02 -8.54 0.41
C ALA A 6 23.78 -8.84 1.28
N ARG A 7 23.84 -9.87 2.13
CA ARG A 7 22.74 -10.23 3.03
C ARG A 7 22.46 -9.15 4.08
N SER A 8 23.48 -8.51 4.65
CA SER A 8 23.27 -7.41 5.59
C SER A 8 22.60 -6.21 4.92
N ASN A 9 23.03 -5.87 3.70
CA ASN A 9 22.48 -4.74 2.96
C ASN A 9 21.01 -4.97 2.57
N ILE A 10 20.65 -6.19 2.16
CA ILE A 10 19.25 -6.57 1.90
C ILE A 10 18.40 -6.40 3.15
N LYS A 11 18.88 -6.90 4.31
CA LYS A 11 18.15 -6.79 5.57
C LYS A 11 17.92 -5.33 5.97
N ILE A 12 18.96 -4.50 5.91
CA ILE A 12 18.87 -3.06 6.21
C ILE A 12 17.89 -2.38 5.26
N SER A 13 17.92 -2.72 3.98
CA SER A 13 17.00 -2.18 2.98
C SER A 13 15.55 -2.55 3.27
N GLN A 14 15.30 -3.81 3.66
CA GLN A 14 13.97 -4.28 4.04
C GLN A 14 13.44 -3.56 5.28
N GLU A 15 14.27 -3.41 6.32
CA GLU A 15 13.92 -2.70 7.55
C GLU A 15 13.57 -1.23 7.26
N LYS A 16 14.40 -0.52 6.48
CA LYS A 16 14.12 0.87 6.07
C LYS A 16 12.85 0.97 5.24
N SER A 17 12.59 -0.01 4.37
CA SER A 17 11.36 -0.05 3.57
C SER A 17 10.13 -0.20 4.47
N LYS A 18 10.18 -1.08 5.46
CA LYS A 18 9.10 -1.28 6.42
C LYS A 18 8.86 -0.01 7.25
N GLN A 19 9.92 0.59 7.80
CA GLN A 19 9.82 1.84 8.57
C GLN A 19 9.15 2.96 7.76
N ARG A 20 9.52 3.13 6.49
CA ARG A 20 8.89 4.12 5.61
C ARG A 20 7.43 3.80 5.29
N TYR A 21 7.09 2.52 5.12
CA TYR A 21 5.70 2.11 4.92
C TYR A 21 4.87 2.41 6.16
N ASP A 22 5.34 1.99 7.34
CA ASP A 22 4.64 2.16 8.60
C ASP A 22 4.49 3.64 8.98
N ALA A 23 5.52 4.48 8.75
CA ALA A 23 5.47 5.91 9.03
C ALA A 23 4.49 6.68 8.12
N ASN A 24 4.30 6.22 6.89
CA ASN A 24 3.38 6.85 5.93
C ASN A 24 2.01 6.16 5.89
N ARG A 25 1.81 5.12 6.70
CA ARG A 25 0.54 4.42 6.78
C ARG A 25 -0.46 5.30 7.51
N MET A 26 -1.36 5.91 6.75
CA MET A 26 -2.57 6.50 7.33
C MET A 26 -3.42 5.34 7.85
N ASN A 27 -3.69 5.32 9.16
CA ASN A 27 -4.73 4.47 9.73
C ASN A 27 -6.07 5.13 9.43
N GLU A 28 -6.55 4.98 8.20
CA GLU A 28 -7.91 5.37 7.84
C GLU A 28 -8.87 4.39 8.52
N THR A 29 -9.59 4.90 9.52
CA THR A 29 -10.72 4.19 10.12
C THR A 29 -11.94 4.54 9.31
N TYR A 30 -12.64 3.53 8.78
CA TYR A 30 -13.89 3.73 8.07
C TYR A 30 -15.08 3.41 8.98
N ILE A 31 -16.16 4.15 8.83
CA ILE A 31 -17.42 3.91 9.56
C ILE A 31 -18.53 3.48 8.62
N ILE A 32 -19.51 2.73 9.15
CA ILE A 32 -20.72 2.37 8.41
C ILE A 32 -21.42 3.65 7.99
N GLY A 33 -21.73 3.76 6.69
CA GLY A 33 -22.32 4.92 6.06
C GLY A 33 -21.34 5.75 5.23
N ASP A 34 -20.02 5.60 5.41
CA ASP A 34 -19.02 6.32 4.62
C ASP A 34 -19.06 5.95 3.13
N PHE A 35 -18.80 6.94 2.28
CA PHE A 35 -18.60 6.73 0.85
C PHE A 35 -17.12 6.62 0.51
N VAL A 36 -16.75 5.51 -0.13
CA VAL A 36 -15.36 5.19 -0.46
C VAL A 36 -15.18 4.85 -1.94
N TYR A 37 -13.96 5.04 -2.42
CA TYR A 37 -13.54 4.61 -3.75
C TYR A 37 -12.62 3.40 -3.64
N VAL A 38 -12.93 2.32 -4.37
CA VAL A 38 -12.16 1.07 -4.33
C VAL A 38 -11.14 1.07 -5.46
N LYS A 39 -9.86 0.86 -5.10
CA LYS A 39 -8.77 0.77 -6.07
C LYS A 39 -8.90 -0.52 -6.90
N ARG A 40 -8.88 -0.39 -8.21
CA ARG A 40 -8.87 -1.56 -9.11
C ARG A 40 -7.49 -2.20 -9.15
N LEU A 41 -7.42 -3.53 -9.03
CA LEU A 41 -6.19 -4.31 -9.18
C LEU A 41 -6.11 -4.91 -10.59
N GLY A 42 -4.92 -4.95 -11.18
CA GLY A 42 -4.68 -5.65 -12.46
C GLY A 42 -4.88 -4.87 -13.75
N LEU A 43 -5.12 -3.55 -13.70
CA LEU A 43 -5.22 -2.72 -14.91
C LEU A 43 -3.88 -2.06 -15.27
N ASN A 44 -3.62 -1.96 -16.57
CA ASN A 44 -2.52 -1.15 -17.09
C ASN A 44 -2.79 0.32 -16.74
N TYR A 45 -1.96 0.86 -15.85
CA TYR A 45 -2.09 2.16 -15.18
C TYR A 45 -2.27 3.37 -16.12
N LYS A 46 -1.98 3.22 -17.42
CA LYS A 46 -2.07 4.30 -18.41
C LYS A 46 -3.46 4.51 -19.00
N LEU A 47 -4.35 3.51 -18.98
CA LEU A 47 -5.56 3.53 -19.81
C LEU A 47 -6.88 3.43 -19.04
N ALA A 48 -6.86 3.17 -17.73
CA ALA A 48 -8.08 2.97 -16.96
C ALA A 48 -8.11 3.80 -15.68
N SER A 49 -9.32 4.22 -15.28
CA SER A 49 -9.55 4.81 -13.97
C SER A 49 -9.04 3.86 -12.88
N LYS A 50 -8.16 4.40 -12.04
CA LYS A 50 -7.49 3.67 -10.95
C LYS A 50 -8.47 3.26 -9.85
N TYR A 51 -9.60 3.94 -9.73
CA TYR A 51 -10.60 3.75 -8.69
C TYR A 51 -12.00 3.61 -9.27
N ASN A 52 -12.83 2.79 -8.62
CA ASN A 52 -14.26 2.63 -8.88
C ASN A 52 -15.07 3.13 -7.68
N GLY A 53 -16.29 3.61 -7.93
CA GLY A 53 -17.21 4.07 -6.88
C GLY A 53 -17.99 5.31 -7.30
N PRO A 54 -18.59 6.04 -6.34
CA PRO A 54 -18.49 5.80 -4.89
C PRO A 54 -19.30 4.57 -4.44
N TYR A 55 -18.83 3.90 -3.40
CA TYR A 55 -19.52 2.80 -2.70
C TYR A 55 -19.80 3.19 -1.26
N GLN A 56 -20.91 2.73 -0.69
CA GLN A 56 -21.23 2.96 0.71
C GLN A 56 -20.81 1.75 1.56
N ILE A 57 -20.14 2.00 2.69
CA ILE A 57 -19.83 0.95 3.67
C ILE A 57 -21.12 0.61 4.43
N ILE A 58 -21.51 -0.66 4.38
CA ILE A 58 -22.73 -1.16 5.03
C ILE A 58 -22.47 -2.05 6.24
N GLN A 59 -21.24 -2.56 6.40
CA GLN A 59 -20.83 -3.47 7.47
C GLN A 59 -19.32 -3.43 7.69
#